data_AF-A0AAX3WDE6-F1
#
_entry.id   AF-A0AAX3WDE6-F1
#
_cell.length_a   1.000
_cell.length_b   1.000
_cell.length_c   1.000
_cell.angle_alpha   90.00
_cell.angle_beta   90.00
_cell.angle_gamma   90.00
#
_symmetry.space_group_name_H-M   'P 1'
#
loop_
_entity.id
_entity.type
_entity.pdbx_description
1 polymer ?
#
loop_
_entity_poly.entity_id
_entity_poly.type
_entity_poly.pdbx_seq_one_letter_code
_entity_poly.pdbx_strand_id
1 'polypeptide(L)' 'MSTLLDLDTLIANTIADARDQPGELQDLVACLVAGIGLAVAVSADGSARAANDLCEAASINIFEMAAKQASLVAMARGRA' A
#
# COMPACT_ATOMS: atom_id res chain seq x y z
N MET A 1 -14.34 -22.13 6.42
CA MET A 1 -13.34 -21.83 5.38
C MET A 1 -13.49 -20.36 5.06
N SER A 2 -12.77 -19.50 5.77
CA SER A 2 -12.94 -18.06 5.63
C SER A 2 -12.44 -17.68 4.24
N THR A 3 -13.28 -17.05 3.43
CA THR A 3 -12.90 -16.32 2.21
C THR A 3 -12.09 -15.08 2.63
N LEU A 4 -10.97 -15.31 3.32
CA LEU A 4 -9.97 -14.27 3.52
C LEU A 4 -9.49 -13.95 2.11
N LEU A 5 -9.97 -12.83 1.59
CA LEU A 5 -9.50 -12.27 0.34
C LEU A 5 -7.97 -12.28 0.40
N ASP A 6 -7.34 -13.02 -0.50
CA ASP A 6 -5.89 -12.95 -0.64
C ASP A 6 -5.58 -11.58 -1.26
N LEU A 7 -5.40 -10.61 -0.37
CA LEU A 7 -5.20 -9.22 -0.73
C LEU A 7 -3.93 -9.05 -1.55
N ASP A 8 -2.91 -9.87 -1.30
CA ASP A 8 -1.66 -9.84 -2.05
C ASP A 8 -1.89 -10.28 -3.50
N THR A 9 -2.63 -11.37 -3.72
CA THR A 9 -2.99 -11.81 -5.07
C THR A 9 -3.89 -10.80 -5.78
N LEU A 10 -4.86 -10.20 -5.08
CA LEU A 10 -5.72 -9.17 -5.69
C LEU A 10 -4.91 -7.95 -6.13
N ILE A 11 -4.05 -7.42 -5.25
CA ILE A 11 -3.18 -6.27 -5.56
C ILE A 11 -2.26 -6.61 -6.73
N ALA A 12 -1.64 -7.79 -6.73
CA ALA A 12 -0.75 -8.22 -7.81
C ALA A 12 -1.48 -8.27 -9.17
N ASN A 13 -2.70 -8.82 -9.21
CA ASN A 13 -3.52 -8.87 -10.42
C ASN A 13 -3.90 -7.47 -10.89
N THR A 14 -4.35 -6.59 -9.99
CA THR A 14 -4.73 -5.21 -10.37
C THR A 14 -3.54 -4.40 -10.89
N ILE A 15 -2.34 -4.58 -10.30
CA ILE A 15 -1.11 -3.96 -10.83
C ILE A 15 -0.77 -4.51 -12.22
N ALA A 16 -0.90 -5.82 -12.42
CA ALA A 16 -0.62 -6.45 -13.71
C ALA A 16 -1.56 -5.95 -14.81
N ASP A 17 -2.84 -5.79 -14.49
CA ASP A 17 -3.86 -5.29 -15.43
C ASP A 17 -3.62 -3.81 -15.80
N ALA A 18 -3.19 -3.00 -14.82
CA ALA A 18 -2.94 -1.57 -15.02
C ALA A 18 -1.53 -1.25 -15.59
N ARG A 19 -0.66 -2.26 -15.78
CA ARG A 19 0.80 -2.06 -16.01
C ARG A 19 1.13 -1.14 -17.20
N ASP A 20 0.33 -1.21 -18.26
CA ASP A 20 0.54 -0.48 -19.52
C ASP A 20 -0.28 0.83 -19.55
N GLN A 21 -0.96 1.16 -18.44
CA GLN A 21 -1.87 2.30 -18.29
C GLN A 21 -1.45 3.15 -17.07
N PRO A 22 -0.53 4.12 -17.24
CA PRO A 22 0.01 4.91 -16.13
C PRO A 22 -1.04 5.64 -15.29
N GLY A 23 -2.18 6.04 -15.89
CA GLY A 23 -3.30 6.66 -15.18
C GLY A 23 -3.97 5.71 -14.19
N GLU A 24 -4.26 4.47 -14.62
CA GLU A 24 -4.87 3.45 -13.76
C GLU A 24 -3.94 3.07 -12.60
N LEU A 25 -2.62 3.05 -12.82
CA LEU A 25 -1.65 2.85 -11.74
C LEU A 25 -1.66 3.99 -10.72
N GLN A 26 -1.83 5.24 -11.16
CA GLN A 26 -1.96 6.38 -10.23
C GLN A 26 -3.26 6.31 -9.43
N ASP A 27 -4.36 5.94 -10.08
CA ASP A 27 -5.64 5.76 -9.42
C ASP A 27 -5.58 4.61 -8.39
N LEU A 28 -4.90 3.51 -8.72
CA LEU A 28 -4.66 2.40 -7.79
C LEU A 28 -3.89 2.86 -6.55
N VAL A 29 -2.83 3.67 -6.73
CA VAL A 29 -2.08 4.24 -5.61
C VAL A 29 -2.99 5.13 -4.75
N ALA A 30 -3.82 5.98 -5.35
CA ALA A 30 -4.75 6.82 -4.61
C ALA A 30 -5.77 5.99 -3.81
N CYS A 31 -6.30 4.91 -4.40
CA CYS A 31 -7.19 3.96 -3.73
C CYS A 31 -6.52 3.27 -2.53
N LEU A 32 -5.27 2.82 -2.67
CA LEU A 32 -4.52 2.21 -1.57
C LEU A 32 -4.29 3.19 -0.41
N VAL A 33 -3.91 4.44 -0.72
CA VAL A 33 -3.73 5.50 0.29
C VAL A 33 -5.04 5.80 1.02
N ALA A 34 -6.14 5.93 0.27
CA ALA A 34 -7.47 6.14 0.86
C ALA A 34 -7.90 4.96 1.74
N GLY A 35 -7.62 3.72 1.31
CA GLY A 35 -7.89 2.50 2.07
C GLY A 35 -7.15 2.46 3.40
N ILE A 36 -5.86 2.85 3.43
CA ILE A 36 -5.08 2.98 4.66
C ILE A 36 -5.71 4.03 5.58
N GLY A 37 -6.05 5.21 5.04
CA GLY A 37 -6.69 6.28 5.82
C GLY A 37 -8.02 5.84 6.44
N LEU A 38 -8.85 5.11 5.69
CA LEU A 38 -10.10 4.54 6.20
C LEU A 38 -9.85 3.49 7.28
N ALA A 39 -8.89 2.59 7.09
CA ALA A 39 -8.54 1.58 8.09
C ALA A 39 -8.08 2.21 9.41
N VAL A 40 -7.27 3.29 9.34
CA VAL A 40 -6.88 4.07 10.51
C VAL A 40 -8.09 4.74 11.16
N ALA A 41 -8.95 5.40 10.38
CA ALA A 41 -10.13 6.08 10.91
C ALA A 41 -11.08 5.13 11.65
N VAL A 42 -11.30 3.93 11.09
CA VAL A 42 -12.12 2.88 11.72
C VAL A 42 -11.44 2.32 12.98
N SER A 43 -10.12 2.11 12.94
CA SER A 43 -9.39 1.50 14.06
C SER A 43 -9.14 2.46 15.22
N ALA A 44 -9.08 3.76 14.95
CA ALA A 44 -8.82 4.79 15.95
C ALA A 44 -10.03 5.13 16.83
N ASP A 45 -11.24 4.75 16.41
CA ASP A 45 -12.50 4.94 17.15
C ASP A 45 -12.68 6.37 17.70
N GLY A 46 -12.41 7.37 16.85
CA GLY A 46 -12.53 8.79 17.20
C GLY A 46 -11.39 9.38 18.04
N SER A 47 -10.40 8.58 18.45
CA SER A 47 -9.21 9.06 19.16
C SER A 47 -8.14 9.58 18.20
N ALA A 48 -7.93 10.91 18.21
CA ALA A 48 -6.87 11.53 17.40
C ALA A 48 -5.47 11.00 17.75
N ARG A 49 -5.24 10.64 19.02
CA ARG A 49 -3.96 10.06 19.45
C ARG A 49 -3.78 8.66 18.89
N ALA A 50 -4.80 7.80 18.97
CA ALA A 50 -4.74 6.47 18.41
C ALA A 50 -4.57 6.51 16.88
N ALA A 51 -5.25 7.43 16.21
CA ALA A 51 -5.08 7.66 14.77
C ALA A 51 -3.64 8.03 14.42
N ASN A 52 -3.01 8.92 15.22
CA ASN A 52 -1.62 9.31 15.01
C ASN A 52 -0.66 8.12 15.20
N ASP A 53 -0.82 7.34 16.26
CA ASP A 53 0.03 6.17 16.53
C ASP A 53 -0.09 5.12 15.41
N LEU A 54 -1.30 4.92 14.87
CA LEU A 54 -1.54 4.02 13.74
C LEU A 54 -0.94 4.57 12.43
N CYS A 55 -1.04 5.88 12.17
CA CYS A 55 -0.41 6.52 11.01
C CYS A 55 1.12 6.40 11.07
N GLU A 56 1.72 6.54 12.25
CA GLU A 56 3.16 6.37 12.44
C GLU A 56 3.56 4.91 12.15
N ALA A 57 2.86 3.94 12.73
CA ALA A 57 3.11 2.52 12.49
C ALA A 57 2.93 2.12 11.02
N ALA A 58 1.89 2.62 10.35
CA ALA A 58 1.68 2.40 8.91
C ALA A 58 2.83 2.99 8.08
N SER A 59 3.28 4.20 8.42
CA SER A 59 4.40 4.86 7.73
C SER A 59 5.69 4.07 7.86
N ILE A 60 6.01 3.58 9.07
CA ILE A 60 7.19 2.73 9.31
C ILE A 60 7.13 1.48 8.42
N ASN A 61 6.01 0.76 8.41
CA ASN A 61 5.84 -0.44 7.60
C ASN A 61 6.01 -0.16 6.09
N ILE A 62 5.48 0.95 5.59
CA ILE A 62 5.65 1.36 4.18
C ILE A 62 7.13 1.59 3.87
N PHE A 63 7.85 2.33 4.71
CA PHE A 63 9.27 2.61 4.50
C PHE A 63 10.13 1.33 4.59
N GLU A 64 9.86 0.45 5.54
CA GLU A 64 10.55 -0.83 5.65
C GLU A 64 10.32 -1.70 4.40
N MET A 65 9.08 -1.74 3.90
CA MET A 65 8.78 -2.49 2.68
C MET A 65 9.48 -1.87 1.47
N ALA A 66 9.45 -0.54 1.33
CA ALA A 66 10.15 0.17 0.26
C ALA A 66 11.67 -0.11 0.30
N ALA A 67 12.27 -0.15 1.49
CA ALA A 67 13.68 -0.49 1.66
C ALA A 67 13.98 -1.92 1.22
N LYS A 68 13.13 -2.90 1.55
CA LYS A 68 13.26 -4.29 1.09
C LYS A 68 13.22 -4.41 -0.43
N GLN A 69 12.44 -3.57 -1.10
CA GLN A 69 12.31 -3.56 -2.57
C GLN A 69 13.31 -2.63 -3.28
N ALA A 70 14.19 -1.93 -2.55
CA ALA A 70 15.08 -0.92 -3.11
C ALA A 70 16.00 -1.47 -4.23
N SER A 71 16.48 -2.70 -4.08
CA SER A 71 17.31 -3.38 -5.10
C SER A 71 16.53 -3.64 -6.39
N LEU A 72 15.27 -4.08 -6.30
CA LEU A 72 14.39 -4.25 -7.46
C LEU A 72 14.14 -2.93 -8.17
N VAL A 73 13.92 -1.85 -7.42
CA VAL A 73 13.74 -0.50 -8.00
C VAL A 73 15.02 -0.01 -8.68
N ALA A 74 16.20 -0.26 -8.09
CA ALA A 74 17.48 0.06 -8.70
C ALA A 74 17.71 -0.72 -10.01
N MET A 75 17.41 -2.02 -10.02
CA MET A 75 17.45 -2.87 -11.22
C MET A 75 16.50 -2.37 -12.31
N ALA A 76 15.24 -2.09 -11.97
CA ALA A 76 14.24 -1.58 -12.92
C ALA A 76 14.64 -0.23 -13.54
N ARG A 77 15.42 0.59 -12.82
CA ARG A 77 15.96 1.87 -13.30
C ARG A 77 17.29 1.75 -14.04
N GLY A 78 17.82 0.54 -14.24
CA GLY A 78 19.11 0.30 -14.89
C GLY A 78 20.31 0.80 -14.07
N ARG A 79 20.20 0.83 -12.74
CA ARG A 79 21.23 1.33 -11.81
C ARG A 79 21.87 0.23 -10.95
N ALA A 80 21.68 -1.03 -11.32
CA ALA A 80 22.18 -2.20 -10.59
C ALA A 80 23.54 -2.66 -11.12
#